data_AF-A0A7S3FSK7-F1
#
_entry.id   AF-A0A7S3FSK7-F1
#
_cell.length_a   1.000
_cell.length_b   1.000
_cell.length_c   1.000
_cell.angle_alpha   90.00
_cell.angle_beta   90.00
_cell.angle_gamma   90.00
#
_symmetry.space_group_name_H-M   'P 1'
#
loop_
_entity.id
_entity.type
_entity.pdbx_description
1 polymer ?
#
loop_
_entity_poly.entity_id
_entity_poly.type
_entity_poly.pdbx_seq_one_letter_code
_entity_poly.pdbx_strand_id
1 'polypeptide(L)'
;MADEQPSAGGCVERATAATLFGGSAGVIYGAVAGIWAADTGAVTGVHAWPAMYRTLGVIAKHCGTFGAVGLAFGGMECLSESMRGKDDFWNGVAGGFAAGSVVAVRAGNPSAMFFTGAALAALSAATDATGRSLRGTEGIFDGATPMRKRNYSLDQ
;
A
#
# COMPACT_ATOMS: atom_id res chain seq x y z
N MET A 1 -16.30 -20.61 -5.73
CA MET A 1 -15.47 -21.64 -5.05
C MET A 1 -14.02 -21.24 -5.17
N ALA A 2 -13.61 -20.36 -4.28
CA ALA A 2 -12.28 -20.25 -3.71
C ALA A 2 -12.56 -19.58 -2.38
N ASP A 3 -12.97 -20.42 -1.45
CA ASP A 3 -13.30 -20.11 -0.07
C ASP A 3 -12.03 -19.65 0.66
N GLU A 4 -12.00 -18.41 1.14
CA GLU A 4 -11.10 -17.99 2.21
C GLU A 4 -11.96 -17.48 3.37
N GLN A 5 -12.63 -18.45 4.02
CA GLN A 5 -13.19 -18.30 5.36
C GLN A 5 -12.05 -18.28 6.39
N PRO A 6 -12.26 -17.66 7.57
CA PRO A 6 -11.20 -17.10 8.40
C PRO A 6 -10.41 -18.18 9.13
N SER A 7 -9.13 -18.31 8.78
CA SER A 7 -8.12 -18.87 9.67
C SER A 7 -7.06 -17.79 9.88
N ALA A 8 -6.50 -17.69 11.08
CA ALA A 8 -5.48 -16.69 11.43
C ALA A 8 -4.25 -16.68 10.49
N GLY A 9 -4.09 -17.65 9.58
CA GLY A 9 -3.06 -17.67 8.54
C GLY A 9 -3.31 -16.69 7.38
N GLY A 10 -4.55 -16.50 6.92
CA GLY A 10 -4.84 -15.73 5.69
C GLY A 10 -4.65 -14.22 5.85
N CYS A 11 -5.02 -13.66 7.01
CA CYS A 11 -4.80 -12.25 7.30
C CYS A 11 -3.31 -11.88 7.38
N VAL A 12 -2.52 -12.73 8.02
CA VAL A 12 -1.07 -12.53 8.13
C VAL A 12 -0.45 -12.65 6.75
N GLU A 13 -0.91 -13.59 5.92
CA GLU A 13 -0.43 -13.73 4.55
C GLU A 13 -0.76 -12.50 3.68
N ARG A 14 -1.99 -11.99 3.72
CA ARG A 14 -2.38 -10.76 3.01
C ARG A 14 -1.59 -9.54 3.50
N ALA A 15 -1.43 -9.38 4.81
CA ALA A 15 -0.68 -8.28 5.40
C ALA A 15 0.82 -8.38 5.10
N THR A 16 1.40 -9.58 5.12
CA THR A 16 2.82 -9.80 4.77
C THR A 16 3.06 -9.57 3.28
N ALA A 17 2.17 -10.05 2.40
CA ALA A 17 2.22 -9.75 0.97
C ALA A 17 2.17 -8.24 0.72
N ALA A 18 1.22 -7.52 1.33
CA ALA A 18 1.13 -6.07 1.23
C ALA A 18 2.39 -5.35 1.75
N THR A 19 2.98 -5.84 2.84
CA THR A 19 4.23 -5.32 3.40
C THR A 19 5.42 -5.56 2.47
N LEU A 20 5.51 -6.72 1.83
CA LEU A 20 6.58 -7.06 0.89
C LEU A 20 6.47 -6.22 -0.40
N PHE A 21 5.26 -6.05 -0.93
CA PHE A 21 5.03 -5.18 -2.09
C PHE A 21 5.32 -3.70 -1.74
N GLY A 22 4.86 -3.22 -0.59
CA GLY A 22 5.20 -1.88 -0.11
C GLY A 22 6.70 -1.71 0.12
N GLY A 23 7.35 -2.68 0.76
CA GLY A 23 8.78 -2.68 1.04
C GLY A 23 9.62 -2.65 -0.24
N SER A 24 9.29 -3.48 -1.24
CA SER A 24 10.00 -3.50 -2.53
C SER A 24 9.85 -2.18 -3.29
N ALA A 25 8.63 -1.61 -3.34
CA ALA A 25 8.42 -0.26 -3.90
C ALA A 25 9.23 0.80 -3.14
N GLY A 26 9.31 0.67 -1.80
CA GLY A 26 10.10 1.55 -0.95
C GLY A 26 11.61 1.41 -1.15
N VAL A 27 12.11 0.22 -1.49
CA VAL A 27 13.52 0.01 -1.87
C VAL A 27 13.82 0.70 -3.20
N ILE A 28 12.94 0.55 -4.20
CA ILE A 28 13.11 1.22 -5.50
C ILE A 28 13.09 2.74 -5.32
N TYR A 29 12.09 3.26 -4.62
CA TYR A 29 11.99 4.70 -4.34
C TYR A 29 13.19 5.20 -3.51
N GLY A 30 13.60 4.45 -2.50
CA GLY A 30 14.75 4.78 -1.66
C GLY A 30 16.08 4.75 -2.41
N ALA A 31 16.22 3.87 -3.41
CA ALA A 31 17.38 3.86 -4.29
C ALA A 31 17.44 5.11 -5.16
N VAL A 32 16.31 5.50 -5.78
CA VAL A 32 16.21 6.74 -6.58
C VAL A 32 16.48 7.97 -5.71
N ALA A 33 15.85 8.05 -4.53
CA ALA A 33 16.06 9.14 -3.58
C ALA A 33 17.52 9.20 -3.09
N GLY A 34 18.15 8.04 -2.91
CA GLY A 34 19.57 7.94 -2.56
C GLY A 34 20.49 8.47 -3.67
N ILE A 35 20.16 8.21 -4.95
CA ILE A 35 20.90 8.74 -6.09
C ILE A 35 20.77 10.27 -6.15
N TRP A 36 19.56 10.80 -6.00
CA TRP A 36 19.33 12.25 -6.04
C TRP A 36 19.91 12.99 -4.83
N ALA A 37 19.99 12.33 -3.68
CA ALA A 37 20.62 12.90 -2.48
C ALA A 37 22.16 12.88 -2.55
N ALA A 38 22.74 12.05 -3.43
CA ALA A 38 24.19 11.90 -3.55
C ALA A 38 24.91 13.12 -4.16
N ASP A 39 24.18 14.05 -4.79
CA ASP A 39 24.74 15.26 -5.43
C ASP A 39 25.34 16.29 -4.43
N THR A 40 25.26 16.05 -3.11
CA THR A 40 25.85 16.92 -2.07
C THR A 40 27.09 16.30 -1.41
N GLY A 41 28.15 16.08 -2.19
CA GLY A 41 29.55 16.11 -1.73
C GLY A 41 30.03 15.05 -0.72
N ALA A 42 29.45 13.86 -0.65
CA ALA A 42 29.74 12.88 0.41
C ALA A 42 30.81 11.81 0.09
N VAL A 43 31.77 12.07 -0.80
CA VAL A 43 33.02 11.29 -0.90
C VAL A 43 34.20 12.16 -0.45
N THR A 44 34.21 12.52 0.83
CA THR A 44 35.38 13.13 1.46
C THR A 44 36.08 12.06 2.31
N GLY A 45 36.86 11.17 1.68
CA GLY A 45 37.80 10.31 2.41
C GLY A 45 38.01 8.90 1.85
N VAL A 46 39.12 8.28 2.26
CA VAL A 46 39.64 6.95 1.87
C VAL A 46 38.74 5.78 2.34
N HIS A 47 37.67 6.05 3.10
CA HIS A 47 36.76 5.04 3.63
C HIS A 47 35.39 5.17 2.96
N ALA A 48 35.05 4.24 2.06
CA ALA A 48 33.76 4.20 1.35
C ALA A 48 32.57 3.73 2.23
N TRP A 49 32.86 3.13 3.37
CA TRP A 49 31.89 2.50 4.27
C TRP A 49 30.82 3.45 4.86
N PRO A 50 31.15 4.68 5.29
CA PRO A 50 30.16 5.61 5.84
C PRO A 50 29.17 6.10 4.79
N ALA A 51 29.63 6.26 3.53
CA ALA A 51 28.76 6.61 2.41
C ALA A 51 27.79 5.47 2.10
N MET A 52 28.28 4.22 2.12
CA MET A 52 27.46 3.03 1.91
C MET A 52 26.40 2.82 3.02
N TYR A 53 26.75 3.06 4.29
CA TYR A 53 25.76 2.98 5.35
C TYR A 53 24.70 4.08 5.29
N ARG A 54 25.06 5.29 4.84
CA ARG A 54 24.07 6.36 4.64
C ARG A 54 23.09 6.01 3.52
N THR A 55 23.56 5.47 2.41
CA THR A 55 22.67 5.04 1.32
C THR A 55 21.79 3.86 1.74
N LEU A 56 22.35 2.86 2.43
CA LEU A 56 21.56 1.79 3.04
C LEU A 56 20.52 2.34 4.03
N GLY A 57 20.88 3.34 4.84
CA GLY A 57 19.97 3.99 5.79
C GLY A 57 18.80 4.70 5.12
N VAL A 58 19.04 5.39 3.99
CA VAL A 58 17.98 6.01 3.17
C VAL A 58 17.04 4.95 2.60
N ILE A 59 17.61 3.91 1.98
CA ILE A 59 16.83 2.80 1.41
C ILE A 59 16.01 2.11 2.50
N ALA A 60 16.61 1.81 3.66
CA ALA A 60 15.96 1.15 4.78
C ALA A 60 14.84 2.01 5.38
N LYS A 61 15.04 3.34 5.49
CA LYS A 61 14.00 4.27 5.94
C LYS A 61 12.79 4.22 5.00
N HIS A 62 13.02 4.29 3.69
CA HIS A 62 11.93 4.24 2.71
C HIS A 62 11.24 2.88 2.68
N CYS A 63 11.99 1.78 2.63
CA CYS A 63 11.45 0.42 2.75
C CYS A 63 10.58 0.28 4.00
N GLY A 64 11.07 0.73 5.16
CA GLY A 64 10.31 0.71 6.40
C GLY A 64 9.03 1.53 6.32
N THR A 65 9.06 2.73 5.72
CA THR A 65 7.87 3.58 5.55
C THR A 65 6.80 2.91 4.71
N PHE A 66 7.11 2.51 3.49
CA PHE A 66 6.12 1.89 2.58
C PHE A 66 5.68 0.50 3.07
N GLY A 67 6.57 -0.27 3.69
CA GLY A 67 6.20 -1.53 4.34
C GLY A 67 5.20 -1.32 5.49
N ALA A 68 5.40 -0.30 6.34
CA ALA A 68 4.47 0.02 7.42
C ALA A 68 3.10 0.48 6.92
N VAL A 69 3.04 1.18 5.78
CA VAL A 69 1.77 1.54 5.12
C VAL A 69 1.03 0.29 4.64
N GLY A 70 1.73 -0.63 3.96
CA GLY A 70 1.14 -1.89 3.49
C GLY A 70 0.65 -2.77 4.63
N LEU A 71 1.42 -2.85 5.72
CA LEU A 71 1.03 -3.54 6.94
C LEU A 71 -0.22 -2.90 7.56
N ALA A 72 -0.23 -1.57 7.73
CA ALA A 72 -1.34 -0.86 8.34
C ALA A 72 -2.64 -1.01 7.52
N PHE A 73 -2.54 -0.97 6.19
CA PHE A 73 -3.67 -1.20 5.29
C PHE A 73 -4.23 -2.62 5.47
N GLY A 74 -3.42 -3.66 5.21
CA GLY A 74 -3.89 -5.05 5.28
C GLY A 74 -4.25 -5.52 6.70
N GLY A 75 -3.60 -4.96 7.72
CA GLY A 75 -3.92 -5.22 9.12
C GLY A 75 -5.25 -4.60 9.54
N MET A 76 -5.53 -3.37 9.11
CA MET A 76 -6.83 -2.73 9.37
C MET A 76 -7.94 -3.45 8.63
N GLU A 77 -7.73 -3.84 7.37
CA GLU A 77 -8.71 -4.62 6.62
C GLU A 77 -9.08 -5.92 7.31
N CYS A 78 -8.08 -6.67 7.78
CA CYS A 78 -8.32 -7.90 8.53
C CYS A 78 -9.09 -7.64 9.85
N LEU A 79 -8.78 -6.54 10.55
CA LEU A 79 -9.48 -6.18 11.79
C LEU A 79 -10.97 -5.91 11.52
N SER A 80 -11.31 -5.13 10.49
CA SER A 80 -12.71 -4.87 10.14
C SER A 80 -13.42 -6.10 9.60
N GLU A 81 -12.73 -6.92 8.80
CA GLU A 81 -13.27 -8.19 8.29
C GLU A 81 -13.57 -9.16 9.45
N SER A 82 -12.68 -9.26 10.44
CA SER A 82 -12.88 -10.09 11.63
C SER A 82 -14.03 -9.59 12.51
N MET A 83 -14.31 -8.28 12.54
CA MET A 83 -15.38 -7.72 13.35
C MET A 83 -16.76 -7.84 12.70
N ARG A 84 -16.85 -7.86 11.36
CA ARG A 84 -18.13 -7.76 10.65
C ARG A 84 -18.43 -8.94 9.70
N GLY A 85 -17.44 -9.80 9.46
CA GLY A 85 -17.55 -10.98 8.60
C GLY A 85 -17.87 -10.67 7.14
N LYS A 86 -17.63 -9.42 6.70
CA LYS A 86 -17.97 -8.93 5.36
C LYS A 86 -16.81 -8.08 4.82
N ASP A 87 -16.48 -8.32 3.55
CA ASP A 87 -15.51 -7.51 2.81
C ASP A 87 -16.27 -6.50 1.94
N ASP A 88 -16.57 -5.34 2.54
CA ASP A 88 -17.30 -4.25 1.90
C ASP A 88 -16.35 -3.09 1.54
N PHE A 89 -16.79 -2.19 0.67
CA PHE A 89 -16.07 -0.95 0.30
C PHE A 89 -15.54 -0.15 1.50
N TRP A 90 -16.29 -0.13 2.60
CA TRP A 90 -15.90 0.56 3.83
C TRP A 90 -14.63 -0.01 4.47
N ASN A 91 -14.31 -1.28 4.20
CA ASN A 91 -13.09 -1.94 4.64
C ASN A 91 -11.84 -1.26 4.03
N GLY A 92 -11.88 -1.04 2.71
CA GLY A 92 -10.82 -0.33 1.99
C GLY A 92 -10.69 1.13 2.40
N VAL A 93 -11.81 1.82 2.64
CA VAL A 93 -11.79 3.22 3.13
C VAL A 93 -11.17 3.31 4.52
N ALA A 94 -11.53 2.42 5.44
CA ALA A 94 -10.96 2.37 6.79
C ALA A 94 -9.47 1.99 6.77
N GLY A 95 -9.09 1.00 5.95
CA GLY A 95 -7.70 0.62 5.72
C GLY A 95 -6.88 1.74 5.11
N GLY A 96 -7.43 2.46 4.12
CA GLY A 96 -6.84 3.63 3.49
C GLY A 96 -6.62 4.77 4.48
N PHE A 97 -7.61 5.06 5.33
CA PHE A 97 -7.46 6.07 6.38
C PHE A 97 -6.36 5.69 7.38
N ALA A 98 -6.35 4.43 7.84
CA ALA A 98 -5.32 3.94 8.76
C ALA A 98 -3.93 4.03 8.15
N ALA A 99 -3.76 3.54 6.91
CA ALA A 99 -2.52 3.62 6.15
C ALA A 99 -2.05 5.08 5.95
N GLY A 100 -2.96 5.99 5.58
CA GLY A 100 -2.67 7.41 5.41
C GLY A 100 -2.28 8.11 6.71
N SER A 101 -2.86 7.71 7.84
CA SER A 101 -2.47 8.20 9.16
C SER A 101 -1.04 7.77 9.52
N VAL A 102 -0.66 6.52 9.21
CA VAL A 102 0.68 5.97 9.44
C VAL A 102 1.72 6.69 8.59
N VAL A 103 1.40 7.05 7.35
CA VAL A 103 2.27 7.88 6.48
C VAL A 103 2.58 9.21 7.16
N ALA A 104 1.59 9.92 7.69
CA ALA A 104 1.78 11.23 8.32
C ALA A 104 2.68 11.15 9.57
N VAL A 105 2.48 10.11 10.39
CA VAL A 105 3.35 9.86 11.55
C VAL A 105 4.79 9.58 11.11
N ARG A 106 4.97 8.74 10.09
CA ARG A 106 6.30 8.41 9.54
C ARG A 106 6.97 9.59 8.83
N ALA A 107 6.19 10.52 8.28
CA ALA A 107 6.67 11.75 7.67
C ALA A 107 7.05 12.82 8.71
N GLY A 108 6.74 12.62 9.99
CA GLY A 108 7.06 13.55 11.07
C GLY A 108 6.04 14.68 11.25
N ASN A 109 4.86 14.59 10.62
CA ASN A 109 3.79 15.59 10.71
C ASN A 109 2.48 14.94 11.18
N PRO A 110 2.32 14.67 12.50
CA PRO A 110 1.11 14.03 13.03
C PRO A 110 -0.14 14.90 12.86
N SER A 111 0.00 16.23 12.77
CA SER A 111 -1.12 17.14 12.48
C SER A 111 -1.75 16.91 11.11
N ALA A 112 -1.01 16.36 10.15
CA ALA A 112 -1.49 16.07 8.80
C ALA A 112 -2.25 14.74 8.69
N MET A 113 -2.33 13.94 9.78
CA MET A 113 -2.94 12.60 9.77
C MET A 113 -4.36 12.58 9.22
N PHE A 114 -5.18 13.59 9.53
CA PHE A 114 -6.55 13.67 9.00
C PHE A 114 -6.57 13.93 7.50
N PHE A 115 -5.68 14.77 6.99
CA PHE A 115 -5.61 15.10 5.57
C PHE A 115 -5.03 13.94 4.75
N THR A 116 -3.94 13.34 5.20
CA THR A 116 -3.34 12.19 4.52
C THR A 116 -4.24 10.96 4.62
N GLY A 117 -4.87 10.75 5.79
CA GLY A 117 -5.88 9.72 5.98
C GLY A 117 -7.08 9.91 5.06
N ALA A 118 -7.64 11.12 4.99
CA ALA A 118 -8.77 11.42 4.10
C ALA A 118 -8.39 11.28 2.61
N ALA A 119 -7.20 11.74 2.22
CA ALA A 119 -6.73 11.62 0.84
C ALA A 119 -6.55 10.15 0.42
N LEU A 120 -5.96 9.33 1.28
CA LEU A 120 -5.72 7.91 0.98
C LEU A 120 -7.01 7.08 1.08
N ALA A 121 -7.93 7.46 1.97
CA ALA A 121 -9.29 6.92 2.01
C ALA A 121 -10.08 7.27 0.75
N ALA A 122 -10.00 8.52 0.27
CA ALA A 122 -10.61 8.95 -0.98
C ALA A 122 -10.00 8.23 -2.19
N LEU A 123 -8.68 8.01 -2.18
CA LEU A 123 -8.01 7.21 -3.21
C LEU A 123 -8.51 5.77 -3.19
N SER A 124 -8.60 5.13 -2.02
CA SER A 124 -9.13 3.77 -1.91
C SER A 124 -10.56 3.71 -2.44
N ALA A 125 -11.39 4.67 -2.03
CA ALA A 125 -12.76 4.83 -2.52
C ALA A 125 -12.80 4.92 -4.05
N ALA A 126 -11.91 5.72 -4.66
CA ALA A 126 -11.82 5.84 -6.11
C ALA A 126 -11.34 4.53 -6.78
N THR A 127 -10.40 3.80 -6.19
CA THR A 127 -9.94 2.51 -6.73
C THR A 127 -11.02 1.43 -6.70
N ASP A 128 -11.85 1.44 -5.67
CA ASP A 128 -12.97 0.53 -5.57
C ASP A 128 -14.12 0.97 -6.50
N ALA A 129 -14.35 2.27 -6.67
CA ALA A 129 -15.34 2.81 -7.62
C ALA A 129 -14.97 2.54 -9.08
N THR A 130 -13.67 2.58 -9.43
CA THR A 130 -13.17 2.14 -10.75
C THR A 130 -13.19 0.61 -10.90
N GLY A 131 -13.60 -0.11 -9.84
CA GLY A 131 -13.74 -1.55 -9.77
C GLY A 131 -12.44 -2.28 -10.09
N ARG A 132 -11.34 -1.76 -9.53
CA ARG A 132 -10.02 -2.41 -9.47
C ARG A 132 -9.44 -2.78 -10.84
N SER A 133 -9.88 -2.11 -11.90
CA SER A 133 -9.44 -2.36 -13.28
C SER A 133 -9.09 -1.05 -13.97
N LEU A 134 -7.84 -0.92 -14.40
CA LEU A 134 -7.35 0.22 -15.18
C LEU A 134 -7.62 0.05 -16.69
N ARG A 135 -7.95 -1.18 -17.11
CA ARG A 135 -8.52 -1.47 -18.42
C ARG A 135 -10.04 -1.46 -18.22
N GLY A 136 -10.79 -0.65 -18.96
CA GLY A 136 -12.25 -0.65 -18.89
C GLY A 136 -12.81 -2.07 -19.01
N THR A 137 -14.04 -2.28 -18.52
CA THR A 137 -14.75 -3.58 -18.56
C THR A 137 -14.93 -4.17 -19.96
N GLU A 138 -14.56 -3.44 -21.00
CA GLU A 138 -14.40 -3.95 -22.34
C GLU A 138 -13.05 -4.67 -22.42
N GLY A 139 -13.09 -6.00 -22.31
CA GLY A 139 -12.01 -6.81 -22.84
C GLY A 139 -11.76 -6.42 -24.30
N ILE A 140 -10.53 -6.58 -24.76
CA ILE A 140 -10.24 -6.57 -26.20
C ILE A 140 -11.27 -7.50 -26.84
N PHE A 141 -12.02 -7.02 -27.85
CA PHE A 141 -13.06 -7.78 -28.56
C PHE A 141 -12.40 -8.91 -29.38
N ASP A 142 -11.88 -9.93 -28.69
CA ASP A 142 -11.21 -11.09 -29.28
C ASP A 142 -12.19 -12.22 -29.60
N GLY A 143 -13.50 -12.03 -29.38
CA GLY A 143 -14.54 -13.04 -29.63
C GLY A 143 -14.46 -14.31 -28.78
N ALA A 144 -13.41 -14.48 -27.97
CA ALA A 144 -13.12 -15.67 -27.18
C ALA A 144 -13.44 -15.53 -25.68
N THR A 145 -13.54 -14.31 -25.15
CA THR A 145 -13.78 -14.06 -23.72
C THR A 145 -15.22 -13.63 -23.46
N PRO A 146 -15.99 -14.37 -22.65
CA PRO A 146 -17.30 -13.93 -22.22
C PRO A 146 -17.17 -12.70 -21.31
N MET A 147 -18.08 -11.73 -21.48
CA MET A 147 -18.20 -10.56 -20.60
C MET A 147 -18.23 -11.01 -19.14
N ARG A 148 -17.25 -10.59 -18.34
CA ARG A 148 -17.24 -10.85 -16.89
C ARG A 148 -18.44 -10.11 -16.29
N LYS A 149 -19.50 -10.84 -15.92
CA LYS A 149 -20.61 -10.28 -15.13
C LYS A 149 -20.06 -9.79 -13.80
N ARG A 150 -19.94 -8.46 -13.69
CA ARG A 150 -19.51 -7.77 -12.49
C ARG A 150 -20.76 -7.50 -11.65
N ASN A 151 -21.09 -8.43 -10.75
CA ASN A 151 -22.15 -8.26 -9.78
C ASN A 151 -21.67 -7.30 -8.67
N TYR A 152 -21.64 -5.99 -8.96
CA TYR A 152 -21.71 -5.00 -7.87
C TYR A 152 -23.20 -4.83 -7.57
N SER A 153 -23.66 -5.46 -6.50
CA SER A 153 -24.92 -5.12 -5.85
C SER A 153 -24.78 -3.71 -5.27
N LEU A 154 -25.09 -2.72 -6.10
CA LEU A 154 -25.45 -1.37 -5.68
C LEU A 154 -26.84 -1.43 -5.03
N ASP A 155 -26.92 -2.00 -3.84
CA ASP A 155 -28.09 -1.86 -2.98
C ASP A 155 -27.61 -1.58 -1.55
N GLN A 156 -27.96 -0.37 -1.11
CA GLN A 156 -28.08 0.20 0.23
C GLN A 156 -27.45 -0.52 1.43
#